data_AF-A0AAE5HB92-F1
#
_entry.id   AF-A0AAE5HB92-F1
#
_cell.length_a   1.000
_cell.length_b   1.000
_cell.length_c   1.000
_cell.angle_alpha   90.00
_cell.angle_beta   90.00
_cell.angle_gamma   90.00
#
_symmetry.space_group_name_H-M   'P 1'
#
loop_
_entity.id
_entity.type
_entity.pdbx_description
1 polymer ?
#
loop_
_entity_poly.entity_id
_entity_poly.type
_entity_poly.pdbx_seq_one_letter_code
_entity_poly.pdbx_strand_id
1 'polypeptide(L)'
;MYLTTLLLCGVLTAFLFSGVIYFDAARREVPAATRLFGIVFVAVTSLGAFLMPYLFTAELSYLYFQIIKETAITVHPREFMIVSITAGVILSALAALIYVTSSRVWYAGMQTDVETQ
;
A
#
# COMPACT_ATOMS: atom_id res chain seq x y z
N MET A 1 -14.15 -14.78 9.54
CA MET A 1 -13.57 -15.09 8.20
C MET A 1 -13.11 -13.83 7.47
N TYR A 2 -13.95 -12.79 7.34
CA TYR A 2 -13.60 -11.55 6.63
C TYR A 2 -12.28 -10.90 7.08
N LEU A 3 -12.11 -10.63 8.37
CA LEU A 3 -10.86 -10.04 8.91
C LEU A 3 -9.63 -10.92 8.63
N THR A 4 -9.75 -12.24 8.80
CA THR A 4 -8.68 -13.19 8.51
C THR A 4 -8.25 -13.12 7.05
N THR A 5 -9.21 -13.07 6.12
CA THR A 5 -8.93 -12.92 4.69
C THR A 5 -8.20 -11.61 4.39
N LEU A 6 -8.64 -10.49 4.98
CA LEU A 6 -7.98 -9.19 4.80
C LEU A 6 -6.55 -9.19 5.33
N LEU A 7 -6.31 -9.80 6.50
CA LEU A 7 -4.97 -9.91 7.06
C LEU A 7 -4.06 -10.78 6.20
N LEU A 8 -4.56 -11.91 5.70
CA LEU A 8 -3.79 -12.78 4.79
C LEU A 8 -3.43 -12.04 3.50
N CYS A 9 -4.40 -11.36 2.88
CA CYS A 9 -4.13 -10.53 1.71
C CYS A 9 -3.13 -9.41 2.03
N GLY A 10 -3.29 -8.73 3.16
CA GLY A 10 -2.39 -7.66 3.61
C GLY A 10 -0.95 -8.14 3.82
N VAL A 11 -0.75 -9.30 4.45
CA VAL A 11 0.58 -9.91 4.62
C VAL A 11 1.20 -10.29 3.28
N LEU A 12 0.44 -10.93 2.38
CA LEU A 12 0.92 -11.28 1.05
C LEU A 12 1.29 -10.04 0.24
N THR A 13 0.45 -9.01 0.25
CA THR A 13 0.70 -7.74 -0.42
C THR A 13 1.91 -7.02 0.16
N ALA A 14 2.03 -6.94 1.49
CA ALA A 14 3.18 -6.38 2.19
C ALA A 14 4.48 -7.09 1.79
N PHE A 15 4.47 -8.43 1.73
CA PHE A 15 5.62 -9.23 1.32
C PHE A 15 6.04 -8.94 -0.12
N LEU A 16 5.08 -8.92 -1.05
CA LEU A 16 5.34 -8.64 -2.46
C LEU A 16 5.92 -7.24 -2.67
N PHE A 17 5.31 -6.19 -2.11
CA PHE A 17 5.81 -4.82 -2.25
C PHE A 17 7.16 -4.62 -1.57
N SER A 18 7.36 -5.22 -0.39
CA SER A 18 8.66 -5.19 0.29
C SER A 18 9.76 -5.82 -0.54
N GLY A 19 9.49 -6.96 -1.20
CA GLY A 19 10.44 -7.61 -2.09
C GLY A 19 10.80 -6.74 -3.30
N VAL A 20 9.80 -6.11 -3.93
CA VAL A 20 10.02 -5.17 -5.05
C VAL A 20 10.88 -3.98 -4.61
N ILE A 21 10.58 -3.39 -3.46
CA ILE A 21 11.34 -2.26 -2.91
C ILE A 21 12.76 -2.66 -2.55
N TYR A 22 12.95 -3.83 -1.93
CA TYR A 22 14.28 -4.34 -1.61
C TYR A 22 15.11 -4.50 -2.89
N PHE A 23 14.53 -5.10 -3.94
CA PHE A 23 15.21 -5.29 -5.21
C PHE A 23 15.54 -3.98 -5.91
N ASP A 24 14.60 -3.03 -5.95
CA ASP A 24 14.82 -1.69 -6.53
C ASP A 24 15.90 -0.91 -5.76
N ALA A 25 15.85 -0.93 -4.42
CA ALA A 25 16.84 -0.26 -3.58
C ALA A 25 18.23 -0.91 -3.68
N ALA A 26 18.30 -2.25 -3.72
CA ALA A 26 19.55 -2.97 -3.90
C ALA A 26 20.20 -2.67 -5.27
N ARG A 27 19.40 -2.58 -6.33
CA ARG A 27 19.88 -2.19 -7.67
C ARG A 27 20.48 -0.77 -7.70
N ARG A 28 20.04 0.11 -6.80
CA ARG A 28 20.50 1.51 -6.72
C ARG A 28 21.56 1.75 -5.65
N GLU A 29 22.12 0.68 -5.07
CA GLU A 29 23.15 0.74 -4.03
C GLU A 29 22.77 1.62 -2.82
N VAL A 30 21.46 1.69 -2.54
CA VAL A 30 20.92 2.46 -1.43
C VAL A 30 21.45 1.92 -0.09
N PRO A 31 21.85 2.80 0.86
CA PRO A 31 22.30 2.38 2.18
C PRO A 31 21.33 1.42 2.87
N ALA A 32 21.87 0.39 3.52
CA ALA A 32 21.08 -0.68 4.12
C ALA A 32 20.04 -0.17 5.15
N ALA A 33 20.37 0.88 5.91
CA ALA A 33 19.47 1.49 6.88
C ALA A 33 18.22 2.08 6.20
N THR A 34 18.39 2.86 5.13
CA THR A 34 17.26 3.46 4.40
C THR A 34 16.42 2.40 3.69
N ARG A 35 17.06 1.35 3.15
CA ARG A 35 16.37 0.20 2.56
C ARG A 35 15.49 -0.52 3.58
N LEU A 36 16.02 -0.78 4.78
CA LEU A 36 15.27 -1.41 5.87
C LEU A 36 14.10 -0.52 6.31
N PHE A 37 14.33 0.78 6.48
CA PHE A 37 13.26 1.71 6.82
C PHE A 37 12.14 1.70 5.79
N GLY A 38 12.48 1.74 4.49
CA GLY A 38 11.51 1.68 3.41
C GLY A 38 10.68 0.40 3.39
N ILE A 39 11.32 -0.74 3.62
CA ILE A 39 10.64 -2.04 3.70
C ILE A 39 9.69 -2.08 4.89
N VAL A 40 10.15 -1.69 6.08
CA VAL A 40 9.32 -1.67 7.29
C VAL A 40 8.15 -0.70 7.11
N PHE A 41 8.41 0.49 6.58
CA PHE A 41 7.37 1.47 6.30
C PHE A 41 6.29 0.89 5.38
N VAL A 42 6.68 0.34 4.22
CA VAL A 42 5.70 -0.20 3.27
C VAL A 42 5.00 -1.44 3.79
N ALA A 43 5.66 -2.29 4.57
CA ALA A 43 5.03 -3.43 5.21
C ALA A 43 3.95 -2.98 6.22
N VAL A 44 4.28 -2.03 7.10
CA VAL A 44 3.33 -1.51 8.11
C VAL A 44 2.18 -0.76 7.44
N THR A 45 2.45 0.09 6.45
CA THR A 45 1.38 0.81 5.75
C THR A 45 0.48 -0.12 4.95
N SER A 46 1.04 -1.19 4.36
CA SER A 46 0.23 -2.20 3.66
C SER A 46 -0.68 -2.95 4.62
N LEU A 47 -0.20 -3.35 5.81
CA LEU A 47 -1.07 -3.94 6.82
C LEU A 47 -2.18 -2.97 7.27
N GLY A 48 -1.83 -1.70 7.51
CA GLY A 48 -2.81 -0.66 7.84
C GLY A 48 -3.84 -0.43 6.72
N ALA A 49 -3.41 -0.46 5.46
CA ALA A 49 -4.25 -0.31 4.28
C ALA A 49 -5.30 -1.43 4.17
N PHE A 50 -4.95 -2.66 4.53
CA PHE A 50 -5.91 -3.77 4.57
C PHE A 50 -6.79 -3.79 5.82
N LEU A 51 -6.40 -3.10 6.88
CA LEU A 51 -7.22 -2.89 8.06
C LEU A 51 -8.25 -1.77 7.87
N MET A 52 -7.94 -0.78 7.02
CA MET A 52 -8.81 0.37 6.71
C MET A 52 -10.25 -0.03 6.31
N PRO A 53 -10.48 -0.94 5.34
CA PRO A 53 -11.83 -1.39 4.98
C PRO A 53 -12.62 -2.00 6.15
N TYR A 54 -11.91 -2.64 7.09
CA TYR A 54 -12.52 -3.23 8.28
C TYR A 54 -12.91 -2.17 9.31
N LEU A 55 -12.09 -1.13 9.50
CA LEU A 55 -12.38 -0.05 10.44
C LEU A 55 -13.45 0.92 9.92
N PHE A 56 -13.46 1.17 8.62
CA PHE A 56 -14.36 2.13 7.95
C PHE A 56 -15.37 1.41 7.05
N THR A 57 -15.88 0.28 7.50
CA THR A 57 -16.81 -0.56 6.73
C THR A 57 -18.06 0.22 6.31
N ALA A 58 -18.60 1.08 7.17
CA ALA A 58 -19.79 1.87 6.89
C ALA A 58 -19.54 2.87 5.75
N GLU A 59 -18.46 3.63 5.84
CA GLU A 59 -18.06 4.66 4.88
C GLU A 59 -17.70 4.05 3.53
N LEU A 60 -16.93 2.95 3.54
CA LEU A 60 -16.53 2.25 2.33
C LEU A 60 -17.75 1.62 1.63
N SER A 61 -18.68 1.07 2.40
CA SER A 61 -19.92 0.51 1.86
C SER A 61 -20.82 1.60 1.28
N TYR A 62 -20.92 2.76 1.94
CA TYR A 62 -21.66 3.91 1.46
C TYR A 62 -21.07 4.42 0.14
N LEU A 63 -19.76 4.67 0.10
CA LEU A 63 -19.06 5.12 -1.09
C LEU A 63 -19.27 4.14 -2.26
N TYR A 64 -19.11 2.85 -2.01
CA TYR A 64 -19.24 1.87 -3.08
C TYR A 64 -20.68 1.68 -3.56
N PHE A 65 -21.64 1.46 -2.65
CA PHE A 65 -23.01 1.09 -3.03
C PHE A 65 -23.93 2.29 -3.31
N GLN A 66 -23.61 3.49 -2.82
CA GLN A 66 -24.43 4.67 -3.11
C GLN A 66 -23.84 5.60 -4.16
N ILE A 67 -22.50 5.67 -4.27
CA ILE A 67 -21.86 6.62 -5.18
C ILE A 67 -21.32 5.91 -6.42
N ILE A 68 -20.59 4.80 -6.26
CA ILE A 68 -19.91 4.14 -7.39
C ILE A 68 -20.88 3.20 -8.15
N LYS A 69 -21.62 2.37 -7.42
CA LYS A 69 -22.55 1.37 -7.97
C LYS A 69 -23.98 1.91 -7.83
N GLU A 70 -24.33 2.95 -8.59
CA GLU A 70 -25.63 3.65 -8.53
C GLU A 70 -26.88 2.75 -8.71
N THR A 71 -26.73 1.51 -9.17
CA THR A 71 -27.82 0.52 -9.36
C THR A 71 -27.52 -0.82 -8.67
N ALA A 72 -27.57 -0.85 -7.34
CA ALA A 72 -27.45 -2.10 -6.59
C ALA A 72 -28.79 -2.87 -6.56
N ILE A 73 -29.06 -3.71 -7.58
CA ILE A 73 -30.27 -4.56 -7.61
C ILE A 73 -30.17 -5.72 -6.61
N THR A 74 -28.96 -6.24 -6.37
CA THR A 74 -28.65 -7.18 -5.29
C THR A 74 -27.20 -6.98 -4.82
N VAL A 75 -26.97 -7.06 -3.52
CA VAL A 75 -25.63 -6.98 -2.91
C VAL A 75 -25.24 -8.36 -2.43
N HIS A 76 -24.20 -8.94 -3.03
CA HIS A 76 -23.66 -10.21 -2.56
C HIS A 76 -22.55 -9.98 -1.52
N PRO A 77 -22.51 -10.76 -0.41
CA PRO A 77 -21.48 -10.60 0.62
C PRO A 77 -20.03 -10.69 0.09
N ARG A 78 -19.83 -11.45 -1.00
CA ARG A 78 -18.53 -11.60 -1.66
C ARG A 78 -18.09 -10.34 -2.40
N GLU A 79 -19.03 -9.53 -2.87
CA GLU A 79 -18.73 -8.29 -3.58
C GLU A 79 -18.02 -7.29 -2.66
N PHE A 80 -18.54 -7.11 -1.45
CA PHE A 80 -17.91 -6.23 -0.46
C PHE A 80 -16.50 -6.71 -0.07
N MET A 81 -16.28 -8.03 -0.02
CA MET A 81 -14.94 -8.59 0.22
C MET A 81 -13.96 -8.21 -0.88
N ILE A 82 -14.37 -8.29 -2.15
CA ILE A 82 -13.52 -7.91 -3.30
C ILE A 82 -13.22 -6.40 -3.28
N VAL A 83 -14.22 -5.57 -2.97
CA VAL A 83 -14.03 -4.11 -2.84
C VAL A 83 -13.01 -3.79 -1.74
N SER A 84 -13.12 -4.47 -0.60
CA SER A 84 -12.21 -4.29 0.53
C SER A 84 -10.77 -4.68 0.19
N ILE A 85 -10.58 -5.83 -0.47
CA ILE A 85 -9.25 -6.27 -0.92
C ILE A 85 -8.68 -5.28 -1.93
N THR A 86 -9.48 -4.85 -2.91
CA THR A 86 -9.07 -3.88 -3.93
C THR A 86 -8.65 -2.55 -3.32
N ALA A 87 -9.42 -2.03 -2.36
CA ALA A 87 -9.07 -0.81 -1.64
C ALA A 87 -7.73 -0.95 -0.89
N GLY A 88 -7.52 -2.07 -0.20
CA GLY A 88 -6.25 -2.36 0.48
C GLY A 88 -5.06 -2.41 -0.47
N VAL A 89 -5.21 -3.06 -1.64
CA VAL A 89 -4.17 -3.10 -2.68
C VAL A 89 -3.86 -1.70 -3.22
N ILE A 90 -4.88 -0.90 -3.54
CA ILE A 90 -4.69 0.46 -4.07
C ILE A 90 -3.94 1.33 -3.06
N LEU A 91 -4.37 1.34 -1.80
CA LEU A 91 -3.72 2.11 -0.74
C LEU A 91 -2.27 1.66 -0.51
N SER A 92 -2.01 0.35 -0.55
CA SER A 92 -0.65 -0.20 -0.44
C SER A 92 0.23 0.25 -1.61
N ALA A 93 -0.31 0.21 -2.84
CA ALA A 93 0.39 0.66 -4.03
C ALA A 93 0.71 2.16 -3.97
N LEU A 94 -0.23 2.99 -3.50
CA LEU A 94 0.00 4.42 -3.29
C LEU A 94 1.11 4.69 -2.27
N ALA A 95 1.11 3.96 -1.14
CA ALA A 95 2.18 4.08 -0.14
C ALA A 95 3.55 3.68 -0.72
N ALA A 96 3.61 2.59 -1.49
CA ALA A 96 4.83 2.17 -2.18
C ALA A 96 5.30 3.22 -3.20
N LEU A 97 4.37 3.82 -3.96
CA LEU A 97 4.69 4.89 -4.91
C LEU A 97 5.25 6.12 -4.22
N ILE A 98 4.65 6.55 -3.10
CA ILE A 98 5.15 7.67 -2.28
C ILE A 98 6.58 7.37 -1.81
N TYR A 99 6.84 6.17 -1.30
CA TYR A 99 8.19 5.79 -0.91
C TYR A 99 9.17 5.87 -2.09
N VAL A 100 8.80 5.35 -3.26
CA VAL A 100 9.68 5.37 -4.45
C VAL A 100 9.94 6.79 -4.94
N THR A 101 8.95 7.67 -4.95
CA THR A 101 9.14 9.06 -5.40
C THR A 101 9.93 9.86 -4.36
N SER A 102 9.61 9.75 -3.08
CA SER A 102 10.34 10.45 -2.01
C SER A 102 11.80 10.00 -1.92
N SER A 103 12.06 8.69 -2.02
CA SER A 103 13.43 8.18 -2.03
C SER A 103 14.22 8.73 -3.22
N ARG A 104 13.62 8.77 -4.42
CA ARG A 104 14.26 9.35 -5.61
C ARG A 104 14.63 10.82 -5.46
N VAL A 105 13.70 11.63 -4.95
CA VAL A 105 13.95 13.07 -4.73
C VAL A 105 15.04 13.28 -3.69
N TRP A 106 15.02 12.51 -2.60
CA TRP A 106 16.02 12.62 -1.54
C TRP A 106 17.43 12.28 -2.03
N TYR A 107 17.59 11.18 -2.77
CA TYR A 107 18.90 10.79 -3.31
C TYR A 107 19.42 11.76 -4.38
N ALA A 108 18.54 12.32 -5.21
CA ALA A 108 18.93 13.32 -6.20
C ALA A 108 19.48 14.60 -5.54
N GLY A 109 18.84 15.06 -4.45
CA GLY A 109 19.32 16.23 -3.69
C GLY A 109 20.66 16.01 -2.98
N MET A 110 20.88 14.81 -2.43
CA MET A 110 22.17 14.48 -1.80
C MET A 110 23.35 14.45 -2.78
N GLN A 111 23.14 14.08 -4.05
CA GLN A 111 24.21 14.10 -5.05
C GLN A 111 24.59 15.54 -5.45
N THR A 112 23.63 16.45 -5.56
CA THR A 112 23.89 17.85 -5.92
C THR A 112 24.63 18.63 -4.83
N ASP A 113 24.39 18.31 -3.56
CA ASP A 113 25.08 18.96 -2.43
C ASP A 113 26.55 18.52 -2.32
N VAL A 114 26.90 17.32 -2.82
CA VAL A 114 28.29 16.81 -2.80
C VAL A 114 29.13 17.37 -3.95
N GLU A 115 28.53 17.65 -5.11
CA GLU A 115 29.26 18.24 -6.27
C GLU A 115 29.53 19.74 -6.12
N THR A 116 28.89 20.42 -5.16
CA THR A 116 29.04 21.87 -4.92
C THR A 116 29.99 22.23 -3.77
N GLN A 117 30.57 21.22 -3.09
CA GLN A 117 31.65 21.37 -2.12
C GLN A 117 33.01 21.06 -2.74
#